data_AF-A0A7J4V7I6-F1
#
_entry.id   AF-A0A7J4V7I6-F1
#
_cell.length_a   1.000
_cell.length_b   1.000
_cell.length_c   1.000
_cell.angle_alpha   90.00
_cell.angle_beta   90.00
_cell.angle_gamma   90.00
#
_symmetry.space_group_name_H-M   'P 1'
#
loop_
_entity.id
_entity.type
_entity.pdbx_description
1 polymer ?
#
loop_
_entity_poly.entity_id
_entity_poly.type
_entity_poly.pdbx_seq_one_letter_code
_entity_poly.pdbx_strand_id
1 'polypeptide(L)'
;EIGMEDVYYSMLTPSQAALMLYGVAPPTPKETPQVMMDVFVKKEKLLEEKFVKILQHSVETRKGIEHGDIKELSGKEIDQMLDDGDKFLKRIKRLFTQIEKMREKQDMAHLYDTLTMVVRDALRVEGREKVKEDKLLEEFDDEFISTGKLPKAFMKTVRELYKAKEDSDRNELSKVDLETVHRDASQVIRQLIEYVQRKRSRELERVRIRVRHGTKHGEVLVLGEQAFIIYDIDAEQKEVSAAKVRKDGGLGKVEQSSLEDMEKAMGDFHPTQRVSIRNKLIEDLKKVFGEEMEILLN
;
A
#
# COMPACT_ATOMS: atom_id res chain seq x y z
N GLU A 1 -12.24 -33.54 -35.81
CA GLU A 1 -11.09 -33.00 -35.05
C GLU A 1 -11.17 -31.48 -34.91
N ILE A 2 -11.05 -30.71 -36.00
CA ILE A 2 -10.99 -29.22 -35.97
C ILE A 2 -12.10 -28.56 -35.15
N GLY A 3 -13.38 -28.89 -35.38
CA GLY A 3 -14.49 -28.25 -34.66
C GLY A 3 -14.55 -28.53 -33.15
N MET A 4 -14.05 -29.68 -32.70
CA MET A 4 -14.03 -30.03 -31.27
C MET A 4 -12.91 -29.32 -30.52
N GLU A 5 -11.78 -29.14 -31.19
CA GLU A 5 -10.65 -28.38 -30.67
C GLU A 5 -11.02 -26.90 -30.51
N ASP A 6 -11.74 -26.33 -31.47
CA ASP A 6 -12.25 -24.97 -31.40
C ASP A 6 -13.22 -24.77 -30.24
N VAL A 7 -14.20 -25.68 -30.06
CA VAL A 7 -15.16 -25.64 -28.94
C VAL A 7 -14.43 -25.71 -27.61
N TYR A 8 -13.44 -26.59 -27.48
CA TYR A 8 -12.63 -26.70 -26.27
C TYR A 8 -11.87 -25.40 -25.96
N TYR A 9 -11.11 -24.85 -26.91
CA TYR A 9 -10.31 -23.65 -26.63
C TYR A 9 -11.17 -22.41 -26.45
N SER A 10 -12.35 -22.37 -27.08
CA SER A 10 -13.32 -21.30 -26.90
C SER A 10 -13.83 -21.20 -25.46
N MET A 11 -13.91 -22.32 -24.73
CA MET A 11 -14.35 -22.32 -23.33
C MET A 11 -13.18 -22.24 -22.36
N LEU A 12 -12.10 -22.97 -22.62
CA LEU A 12 -10.95 -23.02 -21.72
C LEU A 12 -10.25 -21.67 -21.60
N THR A 13 -9.93 -21.03 -22.73
CA THR A 13 -9.11 -19.81 -22.74
C THR A 13 -9.79 -18.67 -21.99
N PRO A 14 -11.08 -18.37 -22.21
CA PRO A 14 -11.78 -17.37 -21.43
C PRO A 14 -11.93 -17.72 -19.95
N SER A 15 -11.99 -19.01 -19.59
CA SER A 15 -12.03 -19.44 -18.18
C SER A 15 -10.72 -19.13 -17.45
N GLN A 16 -9.59 -19.46 -18.08
CA GLN A 16 -8.27 -19.11 -17.54
C GLN A 16 -8.09 -17.60 -17.48
N ALA A 17 -8.54 -16.86 -18.50
CA ALA A 17 -8.50 -15.40 -18.51
C ALA A 17 -9.39 -14.78 -17.42
N ALA A 18 -10.56 -15.36 -17.11
CA ALA A 18 -11.40 -14.89 -16.00
C ALA A 18 -10.70 -15.09 -14.65
N LEU A 19 -10.03 -16.24 -14.44
CA LEU A 19 -9.21 -16.49 -13.26
C LEU A 19 -8.04 -15.50 -13.14
N MET A 20 -7.34 -15.24 -14.25
CA MET A 20 -6.26 -14.24 -14.31
C MET A 20 -6.77 -12.85 -13.97
N LEU A 21 -7.92 -12.44 -14.52
CA LEU A 21 -8.53 -11.15 -14.22
C LEU A 21 -8.89 -11.02 -12.74
N TYR A 22 -9.31 -12.12 -12.10
CA TYR A 22 -9.56 -12.18 -10.66
C TYR A 22 -8.26 -12.18 -9.81
N GLY A 23 -7.09 -12.40 -10.43
CA GLY A 23 -5.78 -12.40 -9.77
C GLY A 23 -5.23 -13.80 -9.45
N VAL A 24 -5.83 -14.86 -10.01
CA VAL A 24 -5.35 -16.24 -9.87
C VAL A 24 -4.50 -16.60 -11.08
N ALA A 25 -3.32 -17.18 -10.84
CA ALA A 25 -2.44 -17.66 -11.92
C ALA A 25 -3.18 -18.67 -12.81
N PRO A 26 -2.96 -18.67 -14.14
CA PRO A 26 -3.70 -19.54 -15.05
C PRO A 26 -3.42 -21.01 -14.71
N PRO A 27 -4.43 -21.80 -14.32
CA PRO A 27 -4.24 -23.21 -14.00
C PRO A 27 -4.06 -24.05 -15.26
N THR A 28 -3.62 -25.30 -15.09
CA THR A 28 -3.58 -26.23 -16.22
C THR A 28 -5.00 -26.55 -16.72
N PRO A 29 -5.19 -26.98 -17.98
CA PRO A 29 -6.53 -27.25 -18.49
C PRO A 29 -7.32 -28.29 -17.68
N LYS A 30 -6.63 -29.24 -17.04
CA LYS A 30 -7.24 -30.24 -16.15
C LYS A 30 -7.81 -29.61 -14.89
N GLU A 31 -7.13 -28.61 -14.36
CA GLU A 31 -7.44 -27.98 -13.08
C GLU A 31 -8.42 -26.81 -13.24
N THR A 32 -8.46 -26.17 -14.42
CA THR A 32 -9.33 -25.01 -14.68
C THR A 32 -10.77 -25.19 -14.20
N PRO A 33 -11.48 -26.30 -14.47
CA PRO A 33 -12.85 -26.46 -13.96
C PRO A 33 -12.94 -26.46 -12.44
N GLN A 34 -12.00 -27.12 -11.75
CA GLN A 34 -11.99 -27.19 -10.29
C GLN A 34 -11.68 -25.81 -9.68
N VAL A 35 -10.71 -25.08 -10.23
CA VAL A 35 -10.39 -23.73 -9.75
C VAL A 35 -11.55 -22.77 -10.01
N MET A 36 -12.22 -22.85 -11.17
CA MET A 36 -13.44 -22.10 -11.46
C MET A 36 -14.56 -22.40 -10.45
N MET A 37 -14.72 -23.67 -10.05
CA MET A 37 -15.68 -24.09 -9.03
C MET A 37 -15.39 -23.43 -7.68
N ASP A 38 -14.14 -23.52 -7.22
CA ASP A 38 -13.78 -23.04 -5.89
C ASP A 38 -13.82 -21.52 -5.79
N VAL A 39 -13.34 -20.83 -6.83
CA VAL A 39 -13.31 -19.36 -6.86
C VAL A 39 -14.69 -18.78 -7.17
N PHE A 40 -15.25 -19.06 -8.35
CA PHE A 40 -16.43 -18.32 -8.82
C PHE A 40 -17.76 -18.90 -8.36
N VAL A 41 -17.83 -20.19 -8.02
CA VAL A 41 -19.08 -20.79 -7.54
C VAL A 41 -19.15 -20.77 -6.01
N LYS A 42 -18.13 -21.32 -5.33
CA LYS A 42 -18.17 -21.50 -3.87
C LYS A 42 -17.82 -20.21 -3.11
N LYS A 43 -16.67 -19.61 -3.41
CA LYS A 43 -16.16 -18.43 -2.69
C LYS A 43 -16.94 -17.17 -3.06
N GLU A 44 -16.89 -16.78 -4.33
CA GLU A 44 -17.45 -15.51 -4.80
C GLU A 44 -18.94 -15.59 -5.17
N LYS A 45 -19.45 -16.81 -5.46
CA LYS A 45 -20.85 -17.04 -5.88
C LYS A 45 -21.26 -16.18 -7.10
N LEU A 46 -20.31 -15.93 -7.99
CA LEU A 46 -20.46 -15.17 -9.23
C LEU A 46 -20.76 -16.04 -10.45
N LEU A 47 -20.67 -17.37 -10.34
CA LEU A 47 -20.94 -18.31 -11.43
C LEU A 47 -21.78 -19.49 -10.95
N GLU A 48 -22.68 -19.98 -11.79
CA GLU A 48 -23.51 -21.13 -11.52
C GLU A 48 -22.77 -22.44 -11.85
N GLU A 49 -22.91 -23.44 -10.98
CA GLU A 49 -22.23 -24.74 -11.07
C GLU A 49 -22.37 -25.40 -12.46
N LYS A 50 -23.54 -25.27 -13.09
CA LYS A 50 -23.81 -25.85 -14.42
C LYS A 50 -22.83 -25.38 -15.50
N PHE A 51 -22.34 -24.14 -15.44
CA PHE A 51 -21.39 -23.63 -16.42
C PHE A 51 -19.99 -24.22 -16.22
N VAL A 52 -19.61 -24.48 -14.97
CA VAL A 52 -18.37 -25.20 -14.68
C VAL A 52 -18.45 -26.65 -15.16
N LYS A 53 -19.61 -27.30 -15.03
CA LYS A 53 -19.85 -28.64 -15.57
C LYS A 53 -19.76 -28.70 -17.09
N ILE A 54 -20.26 -27.67 -17.80
CA ILE A 54 -20.10 -27.54 -19.26
C ILE A 54 -18.61 -27.51 -19.64
N LEU A 55 -17.81 -26.67 -18.96
CA LEU A 55 -16.37 -26.61 -19.19
C LEU A 55 -15.68 -27.95 -18.87
N GLN A 56 -16.03 -28.58 -17.75
CA GLN A 56 -15.48 -29.86 -17.33
C GLN A 56 -15.75 -30.94 -18.39
N HIS A 57 -17.00 -31.05 -18.86
CA HIS A 57 -17.37 -32.00 -19.90
C HIS A 57 -16.56 -31.76 -21.18
N SER A 58 -16.39 -30.51 -21.61
CA SER A 58 -15.56 -30.20 -22.78
C SER A 58 -14.09 -30.64 -22.61
N VAL A 59 -13.51 -30.42 -21.43
CA VAL A 59 -12.12 -30.83 -21.13
C VAL A 59 -11.96 -32.35 -21.11
N GLU A 60 -12.92 -33.06 -20.52
CA GLU A 60 -12.93 -34.52 -20.45
C GLU A 60 -13.13 -35.13 -21.85
N THR A 61 -14.06 -34.62 -22.64
CA THR A 61 -14.31 -35.09 -24.01
C THR A 61 -13.09 -34.91 -24.90
N ARG A 62 -12.39 -33.76 -24.84
CA ARG A 62 -11.14 -33.57 -25.60
C ARG A 62 -10.09 -34.61 -25.21
N LYS A 63 -9.87 -34.83 -23.91
CA LYS A 63 -8.87 -35.80 -23.45
C LYS A 63 -9.21 -37.23 -23.85
N GLY A 64 -10.50 -37.60 -23.78
CA GLY A 64 -10.96 -38.89 -24.25
C GLY A 64 -10.67 -39.11 -25.74
N ILE A 65 -10.79 -38.07 -26.57
CA ILE A 65 -10.40 -38.11 -27.99
C ILE A 65 -8.88 -38.25 -28.13
N GLU A 66 -8.09 -37.43 -27.42
CA GLU A 66 -6.62 -37.46 -27.48
C GLU A 66 -6.03 -38.81 -27.07
N HIS A 67 -6.62 -39.47 -26.07
CA HIS A 67 -6.20 -40.79 -25.60
C HIS A 67 -6.76 -41.94 -26.45
N GLY A 68 -7.67 -41.67 -27.39
CA GLY A 68 -8.33 -42.68 -28.22
C GLY A 68 -9.45 -43.47 -27.51
N ASP A 69 -9.87 -43.03 -26.32
CA ASP A 69 -11.01 -43.57 -25.57
C ASP A 69 -12.34 -43.27 -26.29
N ILE A 70 -12.43 -42.08 -26.90
CA ILE A 70 -13.57 -41.63 -27.71
C ILE A 70 -13.16 -41.66 -29.18
N LYS A 71 -13.71 -42.61 -29.94
CA LYS A 71 -13.38 -42.81 -31.37
C LYS A 71 -14.36 -42.12 -32.31
N GLU A 72 -15.61 -41.97 -31.89
CA GLU A 72 -16.68 -41.36 -32.67
C GLU A 72 -17.56 -40.51 -31.75
N LEU A 73 -18.02 -39.37 -32.27
CA LEU A 73 -19.02 -38.51 -31.63
C LEU A 73 -20.23 -38.43 -32.54
N SER A 74 -21.43 -38.58 -31.97
CA SER A 74 -22.65 -38.40 -32.72
C SER A 74 -22.88 -36.93 -33.07
N GLY A 75 -23.56 -36.66 -34.19
CA GLY A 75 -23.94 -35.29 -34.56
C GLY A 75 -24.75 -34.58 -33.46
N LYS A 76 -25.60 -35.33 -32.74
CA LYS A 76 -26.37 -34.82 -31.61
C LYS A 76 -25.49 -34.34 -30.44
N GLU A 77 -24.40 -35.07 -30.14
CA GLU A 77 -23.45 -34.64 -29.10
C GLU A 77 -22.69 -33.39 -29.52
N ILE A 78 -22.31 -33.29 -30.80
CA ILE A 78 -21.68 -32.09 -31.35
C ILE A 78 -22.64 -30.89 -31.25
N ASP A 79 -23.90 -31.06 -31.65
CA ASP A 79 -24.91 -30.01 -31.56
C ASP A 79 -25.11 -29.53 -30.11
N GLN A 80 -25.13 -30.47 -29.16
CA GLN A 80 -25.24 -30.16 -27.74
C GLN A 80 -24.01 -29.39 -27.23
N MET A 81 -22.80 -29.80 -27.61
CA MET A 81 -21.56 -29.13 -27.21
C MET A 81 -21.46 -27.72 -27.79
N LEU A 82 -21.95 -27.50 -29.01
CA LEU A 82 -22.02 -26.17 -29.62
C LEU A 82 -23.01 -25.26 -28.89
N ASP A 83 -24.20 -25.76 -28.56
CA ASP A 83 -25.22 -25.02 -27.79
C ASP A 83 -24.72 -24.68 -26.36
N ASP A 84 -24.08 -25.64 -25.70
CA ASP A 84 -23.47 -25.41 -24.38
C ASP A 84 -22.31 -24.42 -24.45
N GLY A 85 -21.48 -24.48 -25.50
CA GLY A 85 -20.42 -23.51 -25.77
C GLY A 85 -20.96 -22.08 -25.92
N ASP A 86 -22.02 -21.88 -26.70
CA ASP A 86 -22.65 -20.55 -26.87
C ASP A 86 -23.23 -20.02 -25.55
N LYS A 87 -23.95 -20.87 -24.80
CA LYS A 87 -24.47 -20.52 -23.47
C LYS A 87 -23.35 -20.16 -22.50
N PHE A 88 -22.26 -20.94 -22.51
CA PHE A 88 -21.09 -20.72 -21.67
C PHE A 88 -20.41 -19.40 -21.99
N LEU A 89 -20.12 -19.12 -23.26
CA LEU A 89 -19.47 -17.89 -23.71
C LEU A 89 -20.27 -16.65 -23.32
N LYS A 90 -21.59 -16.67 -23.53
CA LYS A 90 -22.50 -15.59 -23.10
C LYS A 90 -22.42 -15.35 -21.60
N ARG A 91 -22.34 -16.43 -20.81
CA ARG A 91 -22.27 -16.33 -19.36
C ARG A 91 -20.90 -15.86 -18.85
N ILE A 92 -19.83 -16.40 -19.41
CA ILE A 92 -18.46 -16.00 -19.08
C ILE A 92 -18.27 -14.51 -19.35
N LYS A 93 -18.80 -13.98 -20.46
CA LYS A 93 -18.77 -12.53 -20.73
C LYS A 93 -19.40 -11.71 -19.60
N ARG A 94 -20.51 -12.18 -19.01
CA ARG A 94 -21.12 -11.54 -17.83
C ARG A 94 -20.24 -11.68 -16.59
N LEU A 95 -19.60 -12.83 -16.39
CA LEU A 95 -18.66 -13.05 -15.30
C LEU A 95 -17.49 -12.06 -15.37
N PHE A 96 -16.91 -11.83 -16.55
CA PHE A 96 -15.87 -10.80 -16.76
C PHE A 96 -16.32 -9.44 -16.22
N THR A 97 -17.50 -8.94 -16.63
CA THR A 97 -18.03 -7.66 -16.14
C THR A 97 -18.28 -7.66 -14.62
N GLN A 98 -18.69 -8.79 -14.03
CA GLN A 98 -18.86 -8.90 -12.58
C GLN A 98 -17.52 -8.82 -11.84
N ILE A 99 -16.48 -9.48 -12.34
CA ILE A 99 -15.13 -9.44 -11.77
C ILE A 99 -14.56 -8.03 -11.87
N GLU A 100 -14.69 -7.36 -13.03
CA GLU A 100 -14.23 -5.98 -13.22
C GLU A 100 -14.85 -5.04 -12.19
N LYS A 101 -16.18 -5.05 -12.06
CA LYS A 101 -16.88 -4.19 -11.09
C LYS A 101 -16.47 -4.45 -9.65
N MET A 102 -16.27 -5.71 -9.28
CA MET A 102 -15.82 -6.08 -7.95
C MET A 102 -14.42 -5.54 -7.68
N ARG A 103 -13.49 -5.67 -8.63
CA ARG A 103 -12.13 -5.12 -8.52
C ARG A 103 -12.13 -3.60 -8.47
N GLU A 104 -12.89 -2.93 -9.34
CA GLU A 104 -13.05 -1.48 -9.33
C GLU A 104 -13.51 -0.96 -7.96
N LYS A 105 -14.45 -1.67 -7.32
CA LYS A 105 -14.92 -1.34 -5.97
C LYS A 105 -13.86 -1.55 -4.90
N GLN A 106 -13.09 -2.64 -4.98
CA GLN A 106 -11.98 -2.91 -4.07
C GLN A 106 -10.87 -1.86 -4.21
N ASP A 107 -10.46 -1.55 -5.43
CA ASP A 107 -9.44 -0.55 -5.73
C ASP A 107 -9.85 0.84 -5.22
N MET A 108 -11.12 1.23 -5.40
CA MET A 108 -11.66 2.48 -4.87
C MET A 108 -11.65 2.52 -3.34
N ALA A 109 -12.00 1.41 -2.67
CA ALA A 109 -11.92 1.30 -1.21
C ALA A 109 -10.48 1.45 -0.71
N HIS A 110 -9.52 0.73 -1.32
CA HIS A 110 -8.11 0.84 -0.97
C HIS A 110 -7.55 2.24 -1.18
N LEU A 111 -7.93 2.91 -2.26
CA LEU A 111 -7.52 4.28 -2.53
C LEU A 111 -8.08 5.26 -1.50
N TYR A 112 -9.36 5.13 -1.15
CA TYR A 112 -10.01 5.92 -0.10
C TYR A 112 -9.32 5.73 1.26
N ASP A 113 -9.07 4.48 1.66
CA ASP A 113 -8.43 4.15 2.93
C ASP A 113 -7.00 4.72 2.99
N THR A 114 -6.26 4.59 1.89
CA THR A 114 -4.89 5.12 1.78
C THR A 114 -4.87 6.63 1.90
N LEU A 115 -5.75 7.35 1.18
CA LEU A 115 -5.84 8.80 1.31
C LEU A 115 -6.18 9.21 2.74
N THR A 116 -7.18 8.57 3.34
CA THR A 116 -7.65 8.85 4.71
C THR A 116 -6.53 8.62 5.73
N MET A 117 -5.77 7.53 5.60
CA MET A 117 -4.59 7.26 6.43
C MET A 117 -3.53 8.35 6.29
N VAL A 118 -3.18 8.71 5.06
CA VAL A 118 -2.13 9.71 4.80
C VAL A 118 -2.54 11.11 5.24
N VAL A 119 -3.82 11.48 5.09
CA VAL A 119 -4.39 12.72 5.64
C VAL A 119 -4.25 12.75 7.17
N ARG A 120 -4.57 11.65 7.85
CA ARG A 120 -4.39 11.54 9.31
C ARG A 120 -2.93 11.67 9.74
N ASP A 121 -2.02 11.06 9.00
CA ASP A 121 -0.58 11.17 9.30
C ASP A 121 -0.06 12.59 9.06
N ALA A 122 -0.55 13.27 8.02
CA ALA A 122 -0.29 14.68 7.78
C ALA A 122 -0.78 15.55 8.95
N LEU A 123 -2.04 15.37 9.38
CA LEU A 123 -2.60 16.08 10.54
C LEU A 123 -1.80 15.81 11.83
N ARG A 124 -1.35 14.57 12.04
CA ARG A 124 -0.55 14.18 13.21
C ARG A 124 0.78 14.91 13.28
N VAL A 125 1.50 15.07 12.15
CA VAL A 125 2.77 15.81 12.15
C VAL A 125 2.59 17.32 12.36
N GLU A 126 1.37 17.83 12.21
CA GLU A 126 0.97 19.19 12.60
C GLU A 126 0.44 19.27 14.04
N GLY A 127 0.45 18.15 14.78
CA GLY A 127 0.01 18.10 16.18
C GLY A 127 -1.50 17.89 16.37
N ARG A 128 -2.25 17.61 15.30
CA ARG A 128 -3.67 17.28 15.38
C ARG A 128 -3.86 15.77 15.53
N GLU A 129 -3.89 15.31 16.77
CA GLU A 129 -4.07 13.89 17.10
C GLU A 129 -5.55 13.47 17.19
N LYS A 130 -5.82 12.20 16.87
CA LYS A 130 -7.13 11.53 17.09
C LYS A 130 -8.33 12.26 16.46
N VAL A 131 -8.14 12.82 15.27
CA VAL A 131 -9.22 13.45 14.49
C VAL A 131 -10.30 12.40 14.17
N LYS A 132 -11.56 12.74 14.50
CA LYS A 132 -12.72 11.89 14.20
C LYS A 132 -12.98 11.83 12.69
N GLU A 133 -13.53 10.70 12.22
CA GLU A 133 -13.80 10.47 10.79
C GLU A 133 -14.67 11.58 10.17
N ASP A 134 -15.75 11.98 10.84
CA ASP A 134 -16.70 13.00 10.39
C ASP A 134 -16.09 14.41 10.32
N LYS A 135 -14.97 14.63 11.01
CA LYS A 135 -14.23 15.91 11.04
C LYS A 135 -12.97 15.90 10.20
N LEU A 136 -12.59 14.76 9.61
CA LEU A 136 -11.30 14.62 8.96
C LEU A 136 -11.12 15.59 7.79
N LEU A 137 -12.16 15.78 6.97
CA LEU A 137 -12.12 16.70 5.83
C LEU A 137 -12.07 18.17 6.23
N GLU A 138 -12.79 18.54 7.30
CA GLU A 138 -12.81 19.90 7.85
C GLU A 138 -11.44 20.26 8.42
N GLU A 139 -10.88 19.38 9.24
CA GLU A 139 -9.55 19.54 9.83
C GLU A 139 -8.44 19.58 8.76
N PHE A 140 -8.58 18.78 7.70
CA PHE A 140 -7.66 18.81 6.57
C PHE A 140 -7.72 20.15 5.81
N ASP A 141 -8.92 20.67 5.53
CA ASP A 141 -9.10 21.96 4.87
C ASP A 141 -8.52 23.10 5.71
N ASP A 142 -8.87 23.14 7.00
CA ASP A 142 -8.40 24.14 7.94
C ASP A 142 -6.88 24.13 8.11
N GLU A 143 -6.27 22.96 8.26
CA GLU A 143 -4.85 22.85 8.56
C GLU A 143 -3.97 23.01 7.33
N PHE A 144 -4.38 22.52 6.17
CA PHE A 144 -3.52 22.44 4.98
C PHE A 144 -3.89 23.41 3.87
N ILE A 145 -5.19 23.61 3.64
CA ILE A 145 -5.68 24.38 2.49
C ILE A 145 -5.83 25.85 2.87
N SER A 146 -6.52 26.12 3.99
CA SER A 146 -6.76 27.46 4.52
C SER A 146 -5.47 28.15 4.97
N THR A 147 -4.49 27.40 5.47
CA THR A 147 -3.16 27.92 5.82
C THR A 147 -2.22 28.08 4.60
N GLY A 148 -2.62 27.61 3.42
CA GLY A 148 -1.81 27.66 2.20
C GLY A 148 -0.64 26.68 2.15
N LYS A 149 -0.60 25.66 3.02
CA LYS A 149 0.42 24.60 2.99
C LYS A 149 0.29 23.70 1.76
N LEU A 150 -0.94 23.53 1.24
CA LEU A 150 -1.25 22.76 0.04
C LEU A 150 -2.15 23.55 -0.92
N PRO A 151 -2.13 23.22 -2.23
CA PRO A 151 -2.99 23.88 -3.21
C PRO A 151 -4.48 23.61 -2.99
N LYS A 152 -5.33 24.63 -3.18
CA LYS A 152 -6.80 24.49 -3.09
C LYS A 152 -7.38 23.39 -3.98
N ALA A 153 -6.76 23.11 -5.12
CA ALA A 153 -7.19 22.04 -6.02
C ALA A 153 -7.19 20.66 -5.36
N PHE A 154 -6.34 20.42 -4.35
CA PHE A 154 -6.30 19.12 -3.67
C PHE A 154 -7.59 18.85 -2.92
N MET A 155 -8.21 19.88 -2.32
CA MET A 155 -9.48 19.71 -1.63
C MET A 155 -10.60 19.24 -2.57
N LYS A 156 -10.57 19.73 -3.83
CA LYS A 156 -11.50 19.27 -4.87
C LYS A 156 -11.30 17.77 -5.14
N THR A 157 -10.05 17.34 -5.35
CA THR A 157 -9.72 15.93 -5.59
C THR A 157 -10.10 15.03 -4.41
N VAL A 158 -9.85 15.46 -3.16
CA VAL A 158 -10.26 14.70 -1.97
C VAL A 158 -11.78 14.52 -1.94
N ARG A 159 -12.56 15.58 -2.18
CA ARG A 159 -14.03 15.50 -2.23
C ARG A 159 -14.53 14.61 -3.36
N GLU A 160 -13.90 14.67 -4.52
CA GLU A 160 -14.22 13.81 -5.66
C GLU A 160 -13.98 12.33 -5.33
N LEU A 161 -12.89 12.00 -4.63
CA LEU A 161 -12.66 10.63 -4.17
C LEU A 161 -13.70 10.16 -3.15
N TYR A 162 -14.07 10.99 -2.19
CA TYR A 162 -15.10 10.66 -1.19
C TYR A 162 -16.44 10.39 -1.87
N LYS A 163 -16.85 11.27 -2.79
CA LYS A 163 -18.06 11.07 -3.59
C LYS A 163 -17.97 9.80 -4.44
N ALA A 164 -16.83 9.56 -5.08
CA ALA A 164 -16.65 8.35 -5.87
C ALA A 164 -16.71 7.08 -5.02
N LYS A 165 -16.21 7.10 -3.78
CA LYS A 165 -16.36 5.97 -2.86
C LYS A 165 -17.83 5.69 -2.55
N GLU A 166 -18.63 6.73 -2.29
CA GLU A 166 -20.07 6.60 -2.06
C GLU A 166 -20.84 6.09 -3.30
N ASP A 167 -20.55 6.66 -4.47
CA ASP A 167 -21.15 6.25 -5.75
C ASP A 167 -20.78 4.78 -6.08
N SER A 168 -19.58 4.33 -5.72
CA SER A 168 -19.09 2.97 -5.92
C SER A 168 -19.84 1.98 -5.01
N ASP A 169 -20.11 2.39 -3.77
CA ASP A 169 -20.90 1.58 -2.83
C ASP A 169 -22.35 1.41 -3.31
N ARG A 170 -22.90 2.41 -4.03
CA ARG A 170 -24.22 2.38 -4.68
C ARG A 170 -24.25 1.66 -6.04
N ASN A 171 -23.10 1.25 -6.60
CA ASN A 171 -22.95 0.71 -7.96
C ASN A 171 -23.30 1.70 -9.09
N GLU A 172 -23.11 3.00 -8.87
CA GLU A 172 -23.51 4.08 -9.78
C GLU A 172 -22.33 4.69 -10.57
N LEU A 173 -21.11 4.16 -10.42
CA LEU A 173 -19.91 4.77 -11.00
C LEU A 173 -19.61 4.38 -12.44
N SER A 174 -19.10 5.34 -13.22
CA SER A 174 -18.61 5.13 -14.58
C SER A 174 -17.11 4.80 -14.60
N LYS A 175 -16.67 3.99 -15.58
CA LYS A 175 -15.25 3.58 -15.70
C LYS A 175 -14.29 4.75 -16.01
N VAL A 176 -14.73 5.75 -16.76
CA VAL A 176 -13.89 6.90 -17.14
C VAL A 176 -13.64 7.82 -15.95
N ASP A 177 -14.63 7.93 -15.05
CA ASP A 177 -14.48 8.71 -13.82
C ASP A 177 -13.52 8.01 -12.84
N LEU A 178 -13.50 6.68 -12.79
CA LEU A 178 -12.62 5.89 -11.93
C LEU A 178 -11.12 6.16 -12.19
N GLU A 179 -10.69 6.09 -13.45
CA GLU A 179 -9.27 6.25 -13.78
C GLU A 179 -8.77 7.67 -13.45
N THR A 180 -9.60 8.68 -13.73
CA THR A 180 -9.28 10.08 -13.43
C THR A 180 -9.15 10.31 -11.93
N VAL A 181 -10.15 9.85 -11.16
CA VAL A 181 -10.12 9.93 -9.69
C VAL A 181 -8.90 9.20 -9.13
N HIS A 182 -8.58 8.02 -9.66
CA HIS A 182 -7.43 7.24 -9.21
C HIS A 182 -6.10 7.99 -9.43
N ARG A 183 -5.90 8.53 -10.62
CA ARG A 183 -4.68 9.28 -10.97
C ARG A 183 -4.52 10.51 -10.08
N ASP A 184 -5.59 11.30 -9.95
CA ASP A 184 -5.55 12.58 -9.26
C ASP A 184 -5.40 12.38 -7.74
N ALA A 185 -6.13 11.42 -7.15
CA ALA A 185 -5.98 11.04 -5.75
C ALA A 185 -4.57 10.49 -5.45
N SER A 186 -4.01 9.67 -6.36
CA SER A 186 -2.63 9.18 -6.22
C SER A 186 -1.60 10.31 -6.18
N GLN A 187 -1.84 11.40 -6.92
CA GLN A 187 -0.99 12.59 -6.87
C GLN A 187 -1.09 13.29 -5.52
N VAL A 188 -2.30 13.45 -4.98
CA VAL A 188 -2.50 14.04 -3.64
C VAL A 188 -1.82 13.20 -2.57
N ILE A 189 -1.98 11.87 -2.61
CA ILE A 189 -1.33 10.93 -1.68
C ILE A 189 0.19 11.11 -1.69
N ARG A 190 0.83 11.11 -2.87
CA ARG A 190 2.29 11.31 -2.98
C ARG A 190 2.72 12.62 -2.35
N GLN A 191 2.01 13.71 -2.64
CA GLN A 191 2.35 15.04 -2.12
C GLN A 191 2.17 15.14 -0.61
N LEU A 192 1.18 14.47 -0.04
CA LEU A 192 1.00 14.38 1.41
C LEU A 192 2.09 13.53 2.08
N ILE A 193 2.49 12.41 1.48
CA ILE A 193 3.62 11.60 1.97
C ILE A 193 4.90 12.44 1.97
N GLU A 194 5.20 13.14 0.87
CA GLU A 194 6.34 14.05 0.79
C GLU A 194 6.27 15.17 1.83
N TYR A 195 5.07 15.70 2.10
CA TYR A 195 4.87 16.68 3.16
C TYR A 195 5.23 16.10 4.54
N VAL A 196 4.67 14.93 4.88
CA VAL A 196 4.91 14.23 6.15
C VAL A 196 6.41 13.95 6.34
N GLN A 197 7.06 13.42 5.30
CA GLN A 197 8.48 13.12 5.32
C GLN A 197 9.31 14.39 5.53
N ARG A 198 9.07 15.45 4.73
CA ARG A 198 9.80 16.73 4.87
C ARG A 198 9.61 17.35 6.25
N LYS A 199 8.39 17.29 6.80
CA LYS A 199 8.10 17.80 8.13
C LYS A 199 8.88 17.02 9.19
N ARG A 200 8.82 15.69 9.17
CA ARG A 200 9.60 14.84 10.10
C ARG A 200 11.10 15.08 9.99
N SER A 201 11.64 15.15 8.78
CA SER A 201 13.07 15.42 8.56
C SER A 201 13.50 16.77 9.16
N ARG A 202 12.70 17.83 8.97
CA ARG A 202 12.98 19.15 9.55
C ARG A 202 12.99 19.12 11.07
N GLU A 203 12.09 18.36 11.68
CA GLU A 203 12.00 18.27 13.14
C GLU A 203 13.12 17.39 13.71
N LEU A 204 13.55 16.34 12.99
CA LEU A 204 14.74 15.55 13.33
C LEU A 204 16.03 16.39 13.24
N GLU A 205 16.18 17.23 12.22
CA GLU A 205 17.33 18.15 12.12
C GLU A 205 17.41 19.13 13.29
N ARG A 206 16.26 19.56 13.84
CA ARG A 206 16.24 20.47 15.02
C ARG A 206 16.75 19.84 16.29
N VAL A 207 16.69 18.51 16.38
CA VAL A 207 17.14 17.75 17.56
C VAL A 207 18.47 17.04 17.34
N ARG A 208 19.08 17.27 16.17
CA ARG A 208 20.40 16.80 15.78
C ARG A 208 21.44 17.87 16.10
N ILE A 209 22.47 17.46 16.81
CA ILE A 209 23.64 18.27 17.14
C ILE A 209 24.83 17.66 16.40
N ARG A 210 25.43 18.43 15.50
CA ARG A 210 26.70 18.03 14.87
C ARG A 210 27.85 18.59 15.68
N VAL A 211 28.85 17.75 15.92
CA VAL A 211 30.01 18.10 16.74
C VAL A 211 31.27 17.87 15.92
N ARG A 212 32.17 18.84 15.85
CA ARG A 212 33.52 18.67 15.33
C ARG A 212 34.46 18.47 16.52
N HIS A 213 35.30 17.44 16.46
CA HIS A 213 36.32 17.18 17.49
C HIS A 213 37.60 16.66 16.84
N GLY A 214 38.71 17.38 17.03
CA GLY A 214 39.93 17.12 16.29
C GLY A 214 39.70 17.13 14.77
N THR A 215 39.95 16.00 14.11
CA THR A 215 39.73 15.82 12.66
C THR A 215 38.45 15.05 12.32
N LYS A 216 37.62 14.74 13.32
CA LYS A 216 36.43 13.88 13.18
C LYS A 216 35.14 14.69 13.37
N HIS A 217 34.06 14.14 12.84
CA HIS A 217 32.72 14.70 12.99
C HIS A 217 31.83 13.69 13.73
N GLY A 218 31.28 14.12 14.86
CA GLY A 218 30.28 13.40 15.62
C GLY A 218 28.87 13.91 15.34
N GLU A 219 27.90 13.06 15.65
CA GLU A 219 26.48 13.41 15.62
C GLU A 219 25.82 12.96 16.93
N VAL A 220 24.99 13.83 17.50
CA VAL A 220 24.15 13.52 18.65
C VAL A 220 22.71 13.81 18.30
N LEU A 221 21.85 12.81 18.42
CA LEU A 221 20.43 12.93 18.16
C LEU A 221 19.67 12.79 19.48
N VAL A 222 18.96 13.85 19.89
CA VAL A 222 18.24 13.90 21.16
C VAL A 222 16.74 13.67 20.93
N LEU A 223 16.24 12.50 21.30
CA LEU A 223 14.86 12.06 21.07
C LEU A 223 14.13 11.90 22.41
N GLY A 224 13.63 13.01 22.95
CA GLY A 224 12.91 13.02 24.23
C GLY A 224 13.81 12.63 25.41
N GLU A 225 13.56 11.47 26.02
CA GLU A 225 14.33 10.95 27.17
C GLU A 225 15.54 10.11 26.76
N GLN A 226 15.85 10.00 25.46
CA GLN A 226 16.97 9.22 24.95
C GLN A 226 17.81 10.06 24.00
N ALA A 227 19.13 9.91 24.06
CA ALA A 227 20.07 10.50 23.13
C ALA A 227 20.90 9.39 22.49
N PHE A 228 21.09 9.47 21.18
CA PHE A 228 21.99 8.62 20.42
C PHE A 228 23.22 9.43 20.00
N ILE A 229 24.38 8.79 20.04
CA ILE A 229 25.68 9.41 19.84
C ILE A 229 26.43 8.56 18.82
N ILE A 230 26.86 9.18 17.74
CA ILE A 230 27.82 8.64 16.79
C ILE A 230 29.10 9.44 16.95
N TYR A 231 30.18 8.78 17.38
CA TYR A 231 31.44 9.47 17.66
C TYR A 231 32.10 9.99 16.37
N ASP A 232 32.04 9.20 15.31
CA ASP A 232 32.64 9.49 14.01
C ASP A 232 31.68 9.07 12.89
N ILE A 233 31.03 10.05 12.26
CA ILE A 233 30.07 9.82 11.17
C ILE A 233 30.75 9.43 9.85
N ASP A 234 32.06 9.67 9.74
CA ASP A 234 32.87 9.39 8.55
C ASP A 234 33.54 8.00 8.62
N ALA A 235 33.39 7.28 9.73
CA ALA A 235 33.92 5.94 9.90
C ALA A 235 33.21 4.89 9.03
N GLU A 236 33.97 3.92 8.48
CA GLU A 236 33.42 2.80 7.69
C GLU A 236 32.36 2.00 8.46
N GLN A 237 32.59 1.81 9.78
CA GLN A 237 31.63 1.22 10.70
C GLN A 237 31.26 2.25 11.75
N LYS A 238 30.00 2.70 11.71
CA LYS A 238 29.48 3.68 12.65
C LYS A 238 29.16 3.02 13.99
N GLU A 239 29.92 3.39 15.01
CA GLU A 239 29.62 3.01 16.39
C GLU A 239 28.52 3.91 16.95
N VAL A 240 27.41 3.31 17.36
CA VAL A 240 26.30 4.01 18.00
C VAL A 240 26.35 3.75 19.49
N SER A 241 26.23 4.82 20.27
CA SER A 241 26.00 4.76 21.71
C SER A 241 24.69 5.44 22.06
N ALA A 242 24.06 5.03 23.15
CA ALA A 242 22.85 5.64 23.68
C ALA A 242 23.05 6.07 25.13
N ALA A 243 22.34 7.13 25.52
CA ALA A 243 22.27 7.59 26.89
C ALA A 243 20.85 8.10 27.21
N LYS A 244 20.40 7.91 28.45
CA LYS A 244 19.16 8.55 28.91
C LYS A 244 19.39 10.04 29.10
N VAL A 245 18.45 10.87 28.64
CA VAL A 245 18.44 12.32 28.88
C VAL A 245 17.75 12.57 30.22
N ARG A 246 18.47 13.17 31.16
CA ARG A 246 17.98 13.46 32.50
C ARG A 246 17.10 14.72 32.51
N LYS A 247 16.30 14.90 33.57
CA LYS A 247 15.40 16.06 33.72
C LYS A 247 16.14 17.42 33.75
N ASP A 248 17.42 17.43 34.11
CA ASP A 248 18.29 18.61 34.08
C ASP A 248 18.84 18.91 32.66
N GLY A 249 18.59 18.03 31.69
CA GLY A 249 19.07 18.09 30.31
C GLY A 249 20.44 17.44 30.09
N GLY A 250 21.06 16.84 31.12
CA GLY A 250 22.33 16.13 30.99
C GLY A 250 22.17 14.70 30.45
N LEU A 251 23.28 14.12 30.01
CA LEU A 251 23.33 12.71 29.61
C LEU A 251 23.54 11.82 30.84
N GLY A 252 22.84 10.71 30.88
CA GLY A 252 23.10 9.62 31.82
C GLY A 252 24.35 8.83 31.42
N LYS A 253 24.44 7.59 31.90
CA LYS A 253 25.50 6.68 31.49
C LYS A 253 25.38 6.39 29.99
N VAL A 254 26.48 6.58 29.27
CA VAL A 254 26.61 6.24 27.84
C VAL A 254 26.88 4.74 27.73
N GLU A 255 26.07 4.04 26.96
CA GLU A 255 26.15 2.60 26.74
C GLU A 255 26.13 2.31 25.24
N GLN A 256 26.74 1.20 24.82
CA GLN A 256 26.73 0.78 23.42
C GLN A 256 25.29 0.53 22.95
N SER A 257 24.99 0.92 21.72
CA SER A 257 23.68 0.78 21.08
C SER A 257 23.87 0.34 19.63
N SER A 258 22.78 0.10 18.92
CA SER A 258 22.80 -0.22 17.49
C SER A 258 22.21 0.89 16.61
N LEU A 259 22.52 0.84 15.32
CA LEU A 259 21.83 1.66 14.30
C LEU A 259 20.33 1.32 14.25
N GLU A 260 19.96 0.05 14.43
CA GLU A 260 18.57 -0.39 14.43
C GLU A 260 17.77 0.27 15.57
N ASP A 261 18.35 0.34 16.78
CA ASP A 261 17.71 1.01 17.92
C ASP A 261 17.52 2.51 17.67
N MET A 262 18.52 3.14 17.04
CA MET A 262 18.46 4.55 16.66
C MET A 262 17.38 4.81 15.60
N GLU A 263 17.32 3.98 14.56
CA GLU A 263 16.31 4.07 13.50
C GLU A 263 14.89 3.89 14.05
N LYS A 264 14.72 2.94 14.98
CA LYS A 264 13.44 2.69 15.65
C LYS A 264 12.99 3.90 16.46
N ALA A 265 13.89 4.49 17.24
CA ALA A 265 13.63 5.70 18.00
C ALA A 265 13.32 6.91 17.09
N MET A 266 13.98 7.03 15.93
CA MET A 266 13.68 8.05 14.93
C MET A 266 12.29 7.86 14.31
N GLY A 267 11.84 6.62 14.10
CA GLY A 267 10.51 6.29 13.61
C GLY A 267 9.39 6.69 14.57
N ASP A 268 9.64 6.55 15.87
CA ASP A 268 8.71 6.88 16.96
C ASP A 268 8.78 8.36 17.39
N PHE A 269 9.72 9.13 16.85
CA PHE A 269 9.90 10.53 17.21
C PHE A 269 8.72 11.40 16.77
N HIS A 270 8.11 12.10 17.73
CA HIS A 270 7.01 13.01 17.47
C HIS A 270 7.50 14.47 17.42
N PRO A 271 7.20 15.22 16.33
CA PRO A 271 7.55 16.64 16.14
C PRO A 271 7.25 17.60 17.29
N THR A 272 6.33 17.24 18.18
CA THR A 272 5.85 18.10 19.27
C THR A 272 6.77 18.12 20.50
N GLN A 273 7.77 17.24 20.56
CA GLN A 273 8.75 17.22 21.64
C GLN A 273 9.75 18.37 21.48
N ARG A 274 9.54 19.48 22.19
CA ARG A 274 10.52 20.58 22.25
C ARG A 274 11.78 20.11 22.97
N VAL A 275 12.85 19.87 22.23
CA VAL A 275 14.18 19.60 22.81
C VAL A 275 14.88 20.94 23.07
N SER A 276 15.24 21.19 24.32
CA SER A 276 16.05 22.34 24.71
C SER A 276 17.48 21.89 25.01
N ILE A 277 18.47 22.48 24.34
CA ILE A 277 19.88 22.29 24.72
C ILE A 277 20.13 23.07 26.01
N ARG A 278 20.48 22.36 27.09
CA ARG A 278 20.83 22.95 28.38
C ARG A 278 22.34 22.87 28.60
N ASN A 279 22.89 23.75 29.44
CA ASN A 279 24.33 23.76 29.75
C ASN A 279 24.87 22.39 30.15
N LYS A 280 24.07 21.60 30.89
CA LYS A 280 24.46 20.25 31.30
C LYS A 280 24.71 19.30 30.13
N LEU A 281 23.94 19.42 29.05
CA LEU A 281 24.16 18.64 27.84
C LEU A 281 25.53 18.97 27.25
N ILE A 282 25.87 20.26 27.14
CA ILE A 282 27.16 20.71 26.58
C ILE A 282 28.33 20.19 27.44
N GLU A 283 28.22 20.27 28.76
CA GLU A 283 29.24 19.72 29.68
C GLU A 283 29.41 18.20 29.52
N ASP A 284 28.30 17.46 29.38
CA ASP A 284 28.37 16.01 29.21
C ASP A 284 28.90 15.62 27.82
N LEU A 285 28.59 16.41 26.78
CA LEU A 285 29.16 16.24 25.44
C LEU A 285 30.68 16.48 25.41
N LYS A 286 31.20 17.45 26.17
CA LYS A 286 32.65 17.67 26.32
C LYS A 286 33.37 16.45 26.90
N LYS A 287 32.71 15.69 27.79
CA LYS A 287 33.28 14.43 28.31
C LYS A 287 33.32 13.33 27.26
N VAL A 288 32.43 13.37 26.28
CA VAL A 288 32.34 12.38 25.20
C VAL A 288 33.28 12.73 24.05
N PHE A 289 33.25 13.98 23.58
CA PHE A 289 33.95 14.44 22.37
C PHE A 289 35.22 15.24 22.65
N GLY A 290 35.53 15.55 23.91
CA GLY A 290 36.67 16.36 24.32
C GLY A 290 36.32 17.83 24.60
N GLU A 291 37.17 18.50 25.38
CA GLU A 291 36.96 19.90 25.81
C GLU A 291 37.01 20.92 24.66
N GLU A 292 37.79 20.62 23.62
CA GLU A 292 37.98 21.44 22.41
C GLU A 292 36.93 21.14 21.33
N MET A 293 35.82 20.50 21.68
CA MET A 293 34.75 20.22 20.73
C MET A 293 34.07 21.50 20.25
N GLU A 294 33.62 21.52 19.01
CA GLU A 294 32.83 22.59 18.43
C GLU A 294 31.45 22.08 18.02
N ILE A 295 30.40 22.80 18.40
CA ILE A 295 29.04 22.51 17.94
C ILE A 295 28.84 23.23 16.61
N LEU A 296 28.52 22.46 15.57
CA LEU A 296 28.20 22.98 14.25
C LEU A 296 26.72 23.33 14.19
N LEU A 297 26.42 24.56 13.77
CA LEU A 297 25.05 25.03 13.53
C LEU A 297 24.71 24.82 12.05
N ASN A 298 23.54 24.23 11.78
CA ASN A 298 22.96 24.11 10.44
C ASN A 298 22.22 25.39 10.03
#